data_AF-A0A7C1U805-F1
#
_entry.id   AF-A0A7C1U805-F1
#
_cell.length_a   1.000
_cell.length_b   1.000
_cell.length_c   1.000
_cell.angle_alpha   90.00
_cell.angle_beta   90.00
_cell.angle_gamma   90.00
#
_symmetry.space_group_name_H-M   'P 1'
#
loop_
_entity.id
_entity.type
_entity.pdbx_description
1 polymer ?
#
loop_
_entity_poly.entity_id
_entity_poly.type
_entity_poly.pdbx_seq_one_letter_code
_entity_poly.pdbx_strand_id
1 'polypeptide(L)'
;MIDNTALGPWVRRFLLEFMITERNLAHNTQISYRDTLLLLLPFLSKAQKKAVDRLTIDDLSRSAVRAFLEYVEKERGCCGATRNLRLATIHSLANFIGMRSPEHVAWCAAIKTVPFKKTAKTTLTYLDKHEMDALLATPNQNTS
;
A
#
# COMPACT_ATOMS: atom_id res chain seq x y z
N MET A 1 11.13 17.68 20.20
CA MET A 1 9.76 17.15 19.96
C MET A 1 9.77 16.45 18.63
N ILE A 2 9.26 15.22 18.54
CA ILE A 2 9.08 14.55 17.25
C ILE A 2 7.94 15.30 16.55
N ASP A 3 8.21 15.84 15.37
CA ASP A 3 7.18 16.44 14.53
C ASP A 3 6.29 15.32 13.99
N ASN A 4 5.15 15.09 14.67
CA ASN A 4 4.18 14.08 14.28
C ASN A 4 3.45 14.41 12.98
N THR A 5 3.61 15.63 12.44
CA THR A 5 2.94 16.05 11.20
C THR A 5 3.77 15.70 9.97
N ALA A 6 5.10 15.62 10.08
CA ALA A 6 5.99 15.30 8.97
C ALA A 6 5.76 13.86 8.46
N LEU A 7 5.57 13.69 7.15
CA LEU A 7 5.26 12.39 6.55
C LEU A 7 6.47 11.45 6.51
N GLY A 8 7.68 12.00 6.38
CA GLY A 8 8.92 11.23 6.23
C GLY A 8 9.17 10.19 7.35
N PRO A 9 9.14 10.59 8.63
CA PRO A 9 9.27 9.66 9.75
C PRO A 9 8.23 8.52 9.73
N TRP A 10 6.98 8.82 9.38
CA TRP A 10 5.93 7.82 9.27
C TRP A 10 6.18 6.82 8.15
N VAL A 11 6.63 7.27 6.98
CA VAL A 11 6.98 6.41 5.85
C VAL A 11 8.13 5.47 6.23
N ARG A 12 9.18 6.00 6.88
CA ARG A 12 10.31 5.17 7.36
C ARG A 12 9.84 4.07 8.30
N ARG A 13 9.06 4.42 9.33
CA ARG A 13 8.54 3.47 10.32
C ARG A 13 7.61 2.44 9.68
N PHE A 14 6.76 2.86 8.74
CA PHE A 14 5.91 1.96 7.99
C PHE A 14 6.72 0.92 7.20
N LEU A 15 7.78 1.35 6.51
CA LEU A 15 8.61 0.47 5.70
C LEU A 15 9.46 -0.50 6.53
N LEU A 16 10.07 0.00 7.62
CA LEU A 16 11.08 -0.76 8.37
C LEU A 16 10.51 -1.52 9.58
N GLU A 17 9.44 -1.00 10.20
CA GLU A 17 8.89 -1.58 11.44
C GLU A 17 7.59 -2.32 11.13
N PHE A 18 6.65 -1.68 10.44
CA PHE A 18 5.32 -2.25 10.26
C PHE A 18 5.27 -3.39 9.24
N MET A 19 5.85 -3.20 8.05
CA MET A 19 5.76 -4.20 6.99
C MET A 19 6.53 -5.48 7.29
N ILE A 20 7.70 -5.33 7.90
CA ILE A 20 8.62 -6.43 8.17
C ILE A 20 8.23 -7.13 9.47
N THR A 21 8.12 -6.36 10.56
CA THR A 21 8.07 -6.92 11.91
C THR A 21 6.65 -7.25 12.35
N GLU A 22 5.67 -6.42 11.99
CA GLU A 22 4.28 -6.60 12.47
C GLU A 22 3.39 -7.36 11.49
N ARG A 23 3.53 -7.08 10.18
CA ARG A 23 2.67 -7.69 9.15
C ARG A 23 3.30 -8.92 8.50
N ASN A 24 4.60 -9.14 8.67
CA ASN A 24 5.38 -10.23 8.07
C ASN A 24 4.99 -10.47 6.59
N LEU A 25 4.92 -9.38 5.81
CA LEU A 25 4.43 -9.46 4.43
C LEU A 25 5.43 -10.20 3.55
N ALA A 26 4.93 -10.94 2.56
CA ALA A 26 5.78 -11.55 1.55
C ALA A 26 6.63 -10.49 0.83
N HIS A 27 7.86 -10.87 0.44
CA HIS A 27 8.84 -9.95 -0.15
C HIS A 27 8.28 -9.15 -1.35
N ASN A 28 7.56 -9.81 -2.25
CA ASN A 28 6.94 -9.16 -3.42
C ASN A 28 5.89 -8.11 -3.02
N THR A 29 5.17 -8.33 -1.92
CA THR A 29 4.22 -7.34 -1.38
C THR A 29 4.94 -6.14 -0.78
N GLN A 30 6.05 -6.35 -0.07
CA GLN A 30 6.90 -5.26 0.45
C GLN A 30 7.47 -4.39 -0.69
N ILE A 31 7.95 -5.02 -1.76
CA ILE A 31 8.41 -4.34 -2.98
C ILE A 31 7.27 -3.49 -3.56
N SER A 32 6.09 -4.06 -3.74
CA SER A 32 4.94 -3.33 -4.30
C SER A 32 4.55 -2.11 -3.46
N TYR A 33 4.63 -2.23 -2.13
CA TYR A 33 4.34 -1.14 -1.21
C TYR A 33 5.40 -0.02 -1.33
N ARG A 34 6.69 -0.39 -1.34
CA ARG A 34 7.79 0.55 -1.57
C ARG A 34 7.66 1.26 -2.92
N ASP A 35 7.38 0.53 -3.98
CA ASP A 35 7.23 1.08 -5.34
C ASP A 35 5.99 1.97 -5.46
N THR A 36 4.97 1.73 -4.64
CA THR A 36 3.85 2.67 -4.51
C THR A 36 4.29 3.98 -3.88
N LEU A 37 5.06 3.92 -2.79
CA LEU A 37 5.54 5.11 -2.07
C LEU A 37 6.55 5.92 -2.89
N LEU A 38 7.44 5.25 -3.63
CA LEU A 38 8.37 5.88 -4.58
C LEU A 38 7.66 6.69 -5.66
N LEU A 39 6.43 6.30 -6.03
CA LEU A 39 5.62 7.03 -6.99
C LEU A 39 4.76 8.12 -6.33
N LEU A 40 4.21 7.82 -5.16
CA LEU A 40 3.33 8.72 -4.42
C LEU A 40 4.06 9.98 -3.93
N LEU A 41 5.25 9.83 -3.36
CA LEU A 41 5.95 10.96 -2.73
C LEU A 41 6.34 12.06 -3.73
N PRO A 42 6.94 11.76 -4.91
CA PRO A 42 7.18 12.77 -5.94
C PRO A 42 5.89 13.38 -6.50
N PHE A 43 4.83 12.57 -6.62
CA PHE A 43 3.52 13.07 -7.06
C PHE A 43 2.96 14.12 -6.08
N LEU A 44 2.97 13.83 -4.77
CA LEU A 44 2.54 14.76 -3.74
C LEU A 44 3.42 16.01 -3.71
N SER A 45 4.73 15.85 -3.79
CA SER A 45 5.70 16.95 -3.84
C SER A 45 5.39 17.93 -4.98
N LYS A 46 5.14 17.41 -6.19
CA LYS A 46 4.74 18.23 -7.34
C LYS A 46 3.37 18.87 -7.13
N ALA A 47 2.38 18.12 -6.65
CA ALA A 47 1.01 18.61 -6.45
C ALA A 47 0.93 19.73 -5.40
N GLN A 48 1.68 19.60 -4.31
CA GLN A 48 1.70 20.54 -3.19
C GLN A 48 2.75 21.64 -3.34
N LYS A 49 3.60 21.58 -4.39
CA LYS A 49 4.74 22.49 -4.59
C LYS A 49 5.67 22.55 -3.37
N LYS A 50 5.89 21.39 -2.73
CA LYS A 50 6.76 21.22 -1.57
C LYS A 50 7.86 20.23 -1.88
N ALA A 51 9.05 20.41 -1.31
CA ALA A 51 10.08 19.37 -1.36
C ALA A 51 9.59 18.11 -0.62
N VAL A 52 10.05 16.93 -1.04
CA VAL A 52 9.58 15.63 -0.51
C VAL A 52 9.79 15.51 1.01
N ASP A 53 10.90 16.06 1.51
CA ASP A 53 11.27 16.09 2.92
C ASP A 53 10.40 17.05 3.77
N ARG A 54 9.61 17.91 3.12
CA ARG A 54 8.69 18.86 3.76
C ARG A 54 7.22 18.47 3.66
N LEU A 55 6.92 17.28 3.13
CA LEU A 55 5.56 16.77 3.06
C LEU A 55 5.04 16.45 4.47
N THR A 56 3.79 16.81 4.73
CA THR A 56 3.07 16.46 5.96
C THR A 56 2.04 15.36 5.72
N ILE A 57 1.45 14.83 6.79
CA ILE A 57 0.33 13.89 6.70
C ILE A 57 -0.86 14.50 5.94
N ASP A 58 -1.16 15.77 6.20
CA ASP A 58 -2.30 16.46 5.58
C ASP A 58 -2.11 16.70 4.07
N ASP A 59 -0.86 16.75 3.60
CA ASP A 59 -0.56 16.80 2.17
C ASP A 59 -1.03 15.53 1.44
N LEU A 60 -1.05 14.39 2.15
CA LEU A 60 -1.71 13.15 1.73
C LEU A 60 -3.19 13.20 2.14
N SER A 61 -3.98 14.02 1.45
CA SER A 61 -5.41 14.15 1.66
C SER A 61 -6.24 13.18 0.80
N ARG A 62 -7.53 13.03 1.11
CA ARG A 62 -8.46 12.24 0.29
C ARG A 62 -8.49 12.67 -1.18
N SER A 63 -8.41 13.98 -1.45
CA SER A 63 -8.37 14.52 -2.81
C SER A 63 -7.04 14.23 -3.49
N ALA A 64 -5.91 14.35 -2.77
CA ALA A 64 -4.59 13.98 -3.27
C ALA A 64 -4.51 12.50 -3.63
N VAL A 65 -5.09 11.61 -2.83
CA VAL A 65 -5.18 10.17 -3.14
C VAL A 65 -6.00 9.93 -4.41
N ARG A 66 -7.14 10.61 -4.58
CA ARG A 66 -7.95 10.48 -5.81
C ARG A 66 -7.18 10.94 -7.04
N ALA A 67 -6.54 12.10 -6.96
CA ALA A 67 -5.72 12.64 -8.04
C ALA A 67 -4.54 11.71 -8.38
N PHE A 68 -3.89 11.13 -7.37
CA PHE A 68 -2.82 10.16 -7.56
C PHE A 68 -3.30 8.91 -8.31
N LEU A 69 -4.45 8.35 -7.91
CA LEU A 69 -4.99 7.16 -8.56
C LEU A 69 -5.43 7.43 -10.00
N GLU A 70 -5.92 8.63 -10.28
CA GLU A 70 -6.24 9.08 -11.63
C GLU A 70 -4.97 9.24 -12.48
N TYR A 71 -3.92 9.87 -11.94
CA TYR A 71 -2.61 9.97 -12.56
C TYR A 71 -2.03 8.60 -12.93
N VAL A 72 -2.06 7.65 -11.99
CA VAL A 72 -1.55 6.29 -12.23
C VAL A 72 -2.33 5.58 -13.34
N GLU A 73 -3.64 5.80 -13.43
CA GLU A 73 -4.47 5.16 -14.44
C GLU A 73 -4.30 5.82 -15.81
N LYS A 74 -4.39 7.16 -15.88
CA LYS A 74 -4.43 7.90 -17.14
C LYS A 74 -3.05 8.15 -17.73
N GLU A 75 -2.08 8.56 -16.91
CA GLU A 75 -0.75 8.93 -17.41
C GLU A 75 0.20 7.75 -17.45
N ARG A 76 0.02 6.75 -16.58
CA ARG A 76 0.84 5.53 -16.58
C ARG A 76 0.17 4.30 -17.16
N GLY A 77 -1.09 4.41 -17.60
CA GLY A 77 -1.81 3.32 -18.26
C GLY A 77 -1.98 2.06 -17.39
N CYS A 78 -1.87 2.19 -16.07
CA CYS A 78 -1.96 1.03 -15.18
C CYS A 78 -3.38 0.47 -15.17
N CYS A 79 -3.50 -0.86 -15.23
CA CYS A 79 -4.80 -1.52 -15.11
C CYS A 79 -5.42 -1.30 -13.71
N GLY A 80 -6.73 -1.54 -13.60
CA GLY A 80 -7.45 -1.33 -12.35
C GLY A 80 -6.94 -2.19 -11.18
N ALA A 81 -6.38 -3.37 -11.44
CA ALA A 81 -5.79 -4.23 -10.40
C ALA A 81 -4.56 -3.56 -9.78
N THR A 82 -3.65 -3.04 -10.60
CA THR A 82 -2.47 -2.28 -10.15
C THR A 82 -2.87 -0.99 -9.43
N ARG A 83 -3.90 -0.28 -9.93
CA ARG A 83 -4.47 0.89 -9.23
C ARG A 83 -4.96 0.51 -7.83
N ASN A 84 -5.69 -0.60 -7.69
CA ASN A 84 -6.21 -1.06 -6.40
C ASN A 84 -5.10 -1.51 -5.45
N LEU A 85 -4.06 -2.17 -5.96
CA LEU A 85 -2.89 -2.54 -5.15
C LEU A 85 -2.22 -1.30 -4.54
N ARG A 86 -2.05 -0.23 -5.34
CA ARG A 86 -1.51 1.04 -4.86
C ARG A 86 -2.42 1.71 -3.82
N LEU A 87 -3.75 1.68 -4.02
CA LEU A 87 -4.69 2.16 -3.02
C LEU A 87 -4.63 1.33 -1.72
N ALA A 88 -4.45 0.01 -1.81
CA ALA A 88 -4.30 -0.83 -0.63
C ALA A 88 -3.07 -0.45 0.20
N THR A 89 -1.94 -0.12 -0.45
CA THR A 89 -0.75 0.42 0.23
C THR A 89 -1.09 1.72 0.98
N ILE A 90 -1.79 2.65 0.33
CA ILE A 90 -2.18 3.94 0.94
C ILE A 90 -3.12 3.74 2.13
N HIS A 91 -4.12 2.85 2.01
CA HIS A 91 -5.00 2.49 3.13
C HIS A 91 -4.22 1.85 4.28
N SER A 92 -3.24 1.00 3.97
CA SER A 92 -2.38 0.37 4.98
C SER A 92 -1.54 1.40 5.73
N LEU A 93 -0.93 2.36 5.01
CA LEU A 93 -0.19 3.47 5.60
C LEU A 93 -1.10 4.33 6.48
N ALA A 94 -2.29 4.69 6.00
CA ALA A 94 -3.24 5.49 6.75
C ALA A 94 -3.67 4.79 8.05
N ASN A 95 -3.95 3.48 7.98
CA ASN A 95 -4.27 2.67 9.14
C ASN A 95 -3.10 2.61 10.13
N PHE A 96 -1.88 2.41 9.64
CA PHE A 96 -0.66 2.40 10.46
C PHE A 96 -0.47 3.70 11.26
N ILE A 97 -0.62 4.84 10.60
CA ILE A 97 -0.51 6.18 11.22
C ILE A 97 -1.65 6.40 12.21
N GLY A 98 -2.90 6.15 11.80
CA GLY A 98 -4.08 6.36 12.65
C GLY A 98 -4.09 5.49 13.92
N MET A 99 -3.46 4.30 13.89
CA MET A 99 -3.29 3.46 15.08
C MET A 99 -2.23 3.99 16.06
N ARG A 100 -1.32 4.86 15.62
CA ARG A 100 -0.16 5.32 16.39
C ARG A 100 -0.18 6.81 16.70
N SER A 101 -1.14 7.53 16.17
CA SER A 101 -1.27 8.98 16.30
C SER A 101 -2.75 9.34 16.40
N PRO A 102 -3.28 9.50 17.64
CA PRO A 102 -4.68 9.79 17.89
C PRO A 102 -5.18 11.04 17.14
N GLU A 103 -4.33 12.05 16.98
CA GLU A 103 -4.64 13.27 16.25
C GLU A 103 -4.95 13.04 14.76
N HIS A 104 -4.50 11.92 14.18
CA HIS A 104 -4.73 11.57 12.77
C HIS A 104 -5.82 10.50 12.56
N VAL A 105 -6.62 10.15 13.58
CA VAL A 105 -7.70 9.15 13.44
C VAL A 105 -8.76 9.60 12.43
N ALA A 106 -9.18 10.87 12.50
CA ALA A 106 -10.15 11.43 11.55
C ALA A 106 -9.58 11.48 10.12
N TRP A 107 -8.31 11.85 9.98
CA TRP A 107 -7.59 11.80 8.70
C TRP A 107 -7.55 10.38 8.14
N CYS A 108 -7.22 9.38 8.95
CA CYS A 108 -7.20 7.97 8.55
C CYS A 108 -8.57 7.50 8.04
N ALA A 109 -9.63 7.82 8.78
CA ALA A 109 -11.00 7.52 8.36
C ALA A 109 -11.32 8.17 7.01
N ALA A 110 -10.97 9.44 6.81
CA ALA A 110 -11.18 10.15 5.55
C ALA A 110 -10.45 9.49 4.37
N ILE A 111 -9.19 9.05 4.54
CA ILE A 111 -8.44 8.35 3.50
C ILE A 111 -9.10 7.03 3.13
N LYS A 112 -9.54 6.24 4.12
CA LYS A 112 -10.20 4.94 3.91
C LYS A 112 -11.55 5.02 3.18
N THR A 113 -12.14 6.21 3.03
CA THR A 113 -13.35 6.43 2.22
C THR A 113 -13.10 6.44 0.72
N VAL A 114 -11.84 6.40 0.25
CA VAL A 114 -11.55 6.27 -1.17
C VAL A 114 -11.83 4.81 -1.59
N PRO A 115 -12.81 4.56 -2.47
CA PRO A 115 -13.17 3.19 -2.80
C PRO A 115 -12.17 2.57 -3.78
N PHE A 116 -12.01 1.26 -3.66
CA PHE A 116 -11.40 0.45 -4.71
C PHE A 116 -12.23 0.53 -5.98
N LYS A 117 -11.56 0.54 -7.14
CA LYS A 117 -12.23 0.48 -8.43
C LYS A 117 -12.75 -0.94 -8.63
N LYS A 118 -13.99 -1.10 -9.10
CA LYS A 118 -14.47 -2.41 -9.55
C LYS A 118 -13.63 -2.81 -10.76
N THR A 119 -12.91 -3.91 -10.63
CA THR A 119 -12.20 -4.55 -11.73
C THR A 119 -12.91 -5.85 -12.04
N ALA A 120 -12.95 -6.24 -13.31
CA ALA A 120 -13.24 -7.64 -13.61
C ALA A 120 -12.28 -8.47 -12.73
N LYS A 121 -12.83 -9.36 -11.90
CA LYS A 121 -11.99 -10.38 -11.29
C LYS A 121 -11.39 -11.09 -12.48
N THR A 122 -10.09 -10.91 -12.72
CA THR A 122 -9.37 -11.95 -13.42
C THR A 122 -9.61 -13.16 -12.53
N THR A 123 -10.36 -14.14 -13.03
CA THR A 123 -10.34 -15.51 -12.53
C THR A 123 -8.94 -16.03 -12.80
N LEU A 124 -7.94 -15.42 -12.15
CA LEU A 124 -6.69 -16.08 -11.88
C LEU A 124 -7.12 -17.13 -10.87
N THR A 125 -7.35 -18.32 -11.41
CA THR A 125 -7.16 -19.63 -10.82
C THR A 125 -6.00 -19.51 -9.84
N TYR A 126 -6.31 -18.98 -8.67
CA TYR A 126 -5.40 -18.98 -7.56
C TYR A 126 -5.47 -20.42 -7.15
N LEU A 127 -4.46 -21.17 -7.59
CA LEU A 127 -4.09 -22.50 -7.13
C LEU A 127 -4.73 -22.69 -5.76
N ASP A 128 -5.86 -23.39 -5.78
CA ASP A 128 -6.74 -23.47 -4.64
C ASP A 128 -5.93 -24.16 -3.56
N LYS A 129 -6.13 -23.84 -2.29
CA LYS A 129 -5.35 -24.44 -1.21
C LYS A 129 -5.38 -25.99 -1.25
N HIS A 130 -6.39 -26.54 -1.94
CA HIS A 130 -6.55 -27.95 -2.27
C HIS A 130 -5.57 -28.54 -3.31
N GLU A 131 -5.02 -27.76 -4.26
CA GLU A 131 -4.04 -28.28 -5.25
C GLU A 131 -2.63 -28.42 -4.65
N MET A 132 -2.34 -27.65 -3.59
CA MET A 132 -1.08 -27.77 -2.85
C MET A 132 -1.02 -29.04 -2.01
N ASP A 133 -2.15 -29.44 -1.41
CA ASP A 133 -2.27 -30.70 -0.66
C ASP A 133 -2.22 -31.93 -1.59
N ALA A 134 -2.67 -31.81 -2.84
CA ALA A 134 -2.56 -32.89 -3.83
C ALA A 134 -1.11 -33.13 -4.29
N LEU A 135 -0.27 -32.08 -4.36
CA LEU A 135 1.16 -32.21 -4.68
C LEU A 135 1.99 -32.74 -3.50
N LEU A 136 1.55 -32.52 -2.26
CA LEU A 136 2.18 -33.02 -1.03
C LEU A 136 1.75 -34.45 -0.64
N ALA A 137 0.72 -35.00 -1.30
CA ALA A 137 0.21 -36.34 -1.02
C ALA A 137 0.93 -37.46 -1.78
N THR A 138 2.02 -37.19 -2.50
CA THR A 138 2.81 -38.23 -3.17
C THR A 138 3.68 -38.95 -2.14
N PRO A 139 3.44 -40.23 -1.80
CA PRO A 139 4.30 -40.95 -0.88
C PRO A 139 5.62 -41.27 -1.60
N ASN A 140 6.75 -40.86 -1.02
CA ASN A 140 8.06 -41.39 -1.40
C ASN A 140 8.12 -42.87 -1.00
N GLN A 141 7.80 -43.76 -1.94
CA GLN A 141 8.20 -45.16 -1.86
C GLN A 141 9.40 -45.34 -2.78
N ASN A 142 10.59 -45.22 -2.19
CA ASN A 142 11.80 -45.91 -2.63
C ASN A 142 12.80 -45.89 -1.46
N THR A 143 12.49 -46.70 -0.44
CA THR A 143 13.52 -47.37 0.34
C THR A 143 14.07 -48.51 -0.53
N SER A 144 15.38 -48.47 -0.78
CA SER A 144 16.20 -49.66 -1.05
C SER A 144 17.33 -49.68 -0.04
#